data_AF-A0A268U5P0-F1
#
_entry.id   AF-A0A268U5P0-F1
#
_cell.length_a   1.000
_cell.length_b   1.000
_cell.length_c   1.000
_cell.angle_alpha   90.00
_cell.angle_beta   90.00
_cell.angle_gamma   90.00
#
_symmetry.space_group_name_H-M   'P 1'
#
loop_
_entity.id
_entity.type
_entity.pdbx_description
1 polymer ?
#
loop_
_entity_poly.entity_id
_entity_poly.type
_entity_poly.pdbx_seq_one_letter_code
_entity_poly.pdbx_strand_id
1 'polypeptide(L)' 'MNGLFGINGLLGYIVAVVLILAIVFCFGAIAIKIQKNQATNYYKIENQSIIQMKNTGNEKHYELLQQK' A
#
# COMPACT_ATOMS: atom_id res chain seq x y z
N MET A 1 -42.74 22.71 8.89
CA MET A 1 -41.48 21.94 8.85
C MET A 1 -40.35 22.88 9.25
N ASN A 2 -39.91 22.79 10.50
CA ASN A 2 -38.89 23.68 11.05
C ASN A 2 -37.50 23.23 10.59
N GLY A 3 -36.97 23.87 9.55
CA GLY A 3 -35.56 24.26 9.39
C GLY A 3 -34.43 23.28 9.73
N LEU A 4 -34.66 21.97 9.86
CA LEU A 4 -33.66 20.99 10.27
C LEU A 4 -32.47 20.92 9.28
N PHE A 5 -32.67 21.47 8.08
CA PHE A 5 -31.64 21.70 7.06
C PHE A 5 -31.67 23.14 6.49
N GLY A 6 -31.59 24.15 7.35
CA GLY A 6 -31.23 25.52 6.92
C GLY A 6 -29.75 25.64 6.52
N ILE A 7 -29.23 26.85 6.27
CA ILE A 7 -27.80 27.11 5.96
C ILE A 7 -26.85 26.38 6.93
N ASN A 8 -27.20 26.29 8.21
CA ASN A 8 -26.43 25.56 9.22
C ASN A 8 -26.37 24.04 8.99
N GLY A 9 -27.44 23.44 8.47
CA GLY A 9 -27.47 22.03 8.09
C GLY A 9 -26.66 21.74 6.83
N LEU A 10 -26.69 22.65 5.85
CA LEU A 10 -25.86 22.56 4.65
C LEU A 10 -24.37 22.72 4.96
N LEU A 11 -24.01 23.68 5.82
CA LEU A 11 -22.63 23.85 6.29
C LEU A 11 -22.13 22.61 7.05
N GLY A 12 -22.94 22.07 7.96
CA GLY A 12 -22.60 20.83 8.67
C GLY A 12 -22.36 19.66 7.72
N TYR A 13 -23.19 19.52 6.67
CA TYR A 13 -23.00 18.51 5.62
C TYR A 13 -21.67 18.69 4.87
N ILE A 14 -21.36 19.91 4.42
CA ILE A 14 -20.11 20.18 3.69
C ILE A 14 -18.89 19.88 4.58
N VAL A 15 -18.93 20.29 5.85
CA VAL A 15 -17.86 20.00 6.81
C VAL A 15 -17.68 18.49 6.99
N ALA A 16 -18.77 17.73 7.14
CA ALA A 16 -18.70 16.28 7.28
C ALA A 16 -18.09 15.61 6.03
N VAL A 17 -18.49 16.03 4.82
CA VAL A 17 -17.93 15.51 3.57
C VAL A 17 -16.43 15.80 3.46
N VAL A 18 -16.01 17.03 3.74
CA VAL A 18 -14.59 17.42 3.71
C VAL A 18 -13.78 16.60 4.72
N LEU A 19 -14.34 16.38 5.92
CA LEU A 19 -13.67 15.60 6.96
C LEU A 19 -13.46 14.14 6.53
N ILE A 20 -14.47 13.51 5.92
CA ILE A 20 -14.36 12.15 5.39
C ILE A 20 -13.35 12.10 4.24
N LEU A 21 -13.38 13.06 3.30
CA LEU A 21 -12.43 13.11 2.19
C LEU A 21 -10.99 13.31 2.67
N ALA A 22 -10.78 14.14 3.70
CA ALA A 22 -9.46 14.33 4.29
C ALA A 22 -8.92 13.03 4.92
N ILE A 23 -9.79 12.28 5.61
CA ILE A 23 -9.45 10.97 6.16
C ILE A 23 -9.07 9.98 5.04
N VAL A 24 -9.90 9.89 3.99
CA VAL A 24 -9.64 9.02 2.83
C VAL A 24 -8.32 9.38 2.15
N PHE A 25 -8.06 10.67 1.94
CA PHE A 25 -6.81 11.13 1.34
C PHE A 25 -5.60 10.77 2.20
N CYS A 26 -5.68 10.99 3.51
CA CYS A 26 -4.60 10.66 4.44
C CYS A 26 -4.26 9.17 4.42
N PHE A 27 -5.28 8.30 4.55
CA PHE A 27 -5.06 6.85 4.49
C PHE A 27 -4.58 6.38 3.12
N GLY A 28 -5.11 6.96 2.03
CA GLY A 28 -4.65 6.68 0.67
C GLY A 28 -3.18 7.01 0.48
N ALA A 29 -2.71 8.17 0.95
CA ALA A 29 -1.31 8.56 0.88
C ALA A 29 -0.40 7.63 1.70
N ILE A 30 -0.82 7.22 2.90
CA ILE A 30 -0.07 6.25 3.73
C ILE A 30 0.02 4.90 3.02
N ALA A 31 -1.09 4.42 2.44
CA ALA A 31 -1.12 3.15 1.71
C ALA A 31 -0.18 3.16 0.51
N ILE A 32 -0.20 4.22 -0.31
CA ILE A 32 0.71 4.38 -1.45
C ILE A 32 2.17 4.38 -0.99
N LYS A 33 2.49 5.08 0.12
CA LYS A 33 3.84 5.10 0.68
C LYS A 33 4.31 3.70 1.11
N ILE A 34 3.46 2.94 1.78
CA ILE A 34 3.77 1.57 2.21
C ILE A 34 3.95 0.67 0.99
N GLN A 35 3.03 0.72 0.02
CA GLN A 35 3.11 -0.08 -1.20
C GLN A 35 4.41 0.20 -1.96
N LYS A 36 4.79 1.47 -2.12
CA LYS A 36 6.07 1.86 -2.72
C LYS A 36 7.26 1.26 -1.96
N ASN A 37 7.27 1.39 -0.64
CA ASN A 37 8.35 0.88 0.20
C ASN A 37 8.50 -0.64 0.10
N GLN A 38 7.39 -1.38 0.11
CA GLN A 38 7.40 -2.84 0.03
C GLN A 38 7.71 -3.34 -1.39
N ALA A 39 7.26 -2.64 -2.43
CA ALA A 39 7.63 -2.97 -3.81
C ALA A 39 9.14 -2.88 -4.07
N THR A 40 9.83 -2.02 -3.31
CA THR A 40 11.29 -1.86 -3.39
C THR A 40 12.07 -2.69 -2.36
N ASN A 41 11.37 -3.37 -1.43
CA ASN A 41 12.01 -4.16 -0.39
C ASN A 41 11.92 -5.64 -0.75
N TYR A 42 12.85 -6.09 -1.58
CA TYR A 42 12.92 -7.48 -2.01
C TYR A 42 13.33 -8.40 -0.85
N TYR A 43 12.71 -9.58 -0.78
CA TYR A 43 13.12 -10.61 0.17
C TYR A 43 14.55 -11.06 -0.13
N LYS A 44 15.44 -10.93 0.86
CA LYS A 44 16.77 -11.52 0.81
C LYS A 44 16.69 -12.96 1.27
N ILE A 45 17.27 -13.86 0.48
CA ILE A 45 17.43 -15.26 0.87
C ILE A 45 18.62 -15.32 1.85
N GLU A 46 18.31 -15.39 3.15
CA GLU A 46 19.31 -15.62 4.18
C GLU A 46 19.77 -17.09 4.15
N ASN A 47 21.08 -17.32 4.31
CA ASN A 47 21.71 -18.65 4.28
C ASN A 47 21.42 -19.44 2.99
N GLN A 48 21.55 -18.80 1.82
CA GLN A 48 21.35 -19.48 0.53
C GLN A 48 22.18 -20.77 0.36
N SER A 49 23.35 -20.86 1.00
CA SER A 49 24.24 -22.02 0.97
C SER A 49 23.70 -23.28 1.63
N ILE A 50 22.74 -23.17 2.56
CA ILE A 50 22.13 -24.34 3.23
C ILE A 50 20.82 -24.78 2.55
N ILE A 51 20.34 -24.01 1.57
CA ILE A 51 19.10 -24.32 0.85
C ILE A 51 19.36 -25.47 -0.11
N GLN A 52 18.72 -26.61 0.16
CA GLN A 52 18.86 -27.81 -0.65
C GLN A 52 18.10 -27.65 -1.96
N MET A 53 18.76 -27.99 -3.07
CA MET A 53 18.15 -28.02 -4.38
C MET A 53 17.16 -29.19 -4.47
N LYS A 54 15.87 -28.90 -4.70
CA LYS A 54 14.82 -29.94 -4.82
C LYS A 54 14.95 -30.78 -6.10
N ASN A 55 15.45 -30.17 -7.19
CA ASN A 55 15.59 -30.80 -8.49
C ASN A 55 16.71 -30.12 -9.28
N THR A 56 17.62 -30.90 -9.86
CA THR A 56 18.70 -30.41 -10.74
C THR A 56 18.16 -29.58 -11.91
N GLY A 57 17.00 -29.95 -12.48
CA GLY A 57 16.41 -29.19 -13.59
C GLY A 57 16.02 -27.74 -13.27
N ASN A 58 15.94 -27.34 -11.99
CA ASN A 58 15.59 -25.98 -11.58
C ASN A 58 16.63 -24.93 -12.00
N GLU A 59 17.87 -25.36 -12.27
CA GLU A 59 18.94 -24.49 -12.75
C GLU A 59 18.63 -23.77 -14.07
N LYS A 60 17.70 -24.30 -14.86
CA LYS A 60 17.26 -23.73 -16.15
C LYS A 60 16.20 -22.63 -16.00
N HIS A 61 15.69 -22.41 -14.78
CA HIS A 61 14.54 -21.55 -14.51
C HIS A 61 14.87 -20.37 -13.59
N TYR A 62 16.14 -20.00 -13.46
CA TYR A 62 16.55 -18.80 -12.72
C TYR A 62 17.55 -17.96 -13.51
N GLU A 63 17.52 -16.64 -13.30
CA GLU A 63 18.47 -15.69 -13.89
C GLU A 63 19.10 -14.86 -12.76
N LEU A 64 20.42 -14.71 -12.79
CA LEU A 64 21.15 -13.88 -11.84
C LEU A 64 21.08 -12.41 -12.30
N LEU A 65 20.11 -11.66 -11.80
CA LEU A 65 20.06 -10.21 -11.97
C LEU A 65 21.18 -9.60 -11.10
N GLN A 66 22.29 -9.20 -11.73
CA GLN A 66 23.47 -8.70 -11.01
C GLN A 66 23.14 -7.51 -10.09
N GLN A 67 23.58 -7.61 -8.82
CA GLN A 67 23.73 -6.47 -7.93
C GLN A 67 24.87 -5.58 -8.46
N LYS A 68 24.54 -4.36 -8.88
CA LYS A 68 25.51 -3.31 -9.20
C LYS A 68 25.98 -2.63 -7.92
#